data_AF-A0A221NTQ5-F1
#
_entry.id   AF-A0A221NTQ5-F1
#
_cell.length_a   1.000
_cell.length_b   1.000
_cell.length_c   1.000
_cell.angle_alpha   90.00
_cell.angle_beta   90.00
_cell.angle_gamma   90.00
#
_symmetry.space_group_name_H-M   'P 1'
#
loop_
_entity.id
_entity.type
_entity.pdbx_description
1 polymer ?
#
loop_
_entity_poly.entity_id
_entity_poly.type
_entity_poly.pdbx_seq_one_letter_code
_entity_poly.pdbx_strand_id
1 'polypeptide(L)'
;MPAYGPPPAYAHPVLRIHDARTGESAAAAPARRGLTRIGAHASGLDPTALRVLLTADLLARALELGGTPVWTILSAPNRQAELRTAATTLSIRPFEDGRDVASGLGEAQAIHVVAQPGAYPPGAGPVVAVAPVEWQQPEQPDSEVGRGTGAGAGPGSGDATRPPWPGPTGPSSGPHSHRPHRPHRPHHPPLPLADLLTDPAALRLALLRVPRSEPVRLDGAVLADAAGRLAHWRRAVAGWARRPSRPVPDAVRTRLRAAWEDDLDLPAVLDVLRDVENAPDLPDGARFETYAYADRLLALDLARDLGTLA
;
A
#
# COMPACT_ATOMS: atom_id res chain seq x y z
N MET A 1 19.33 11.16 -48.69
CA MET A 1 19.48 10.15 -47.64
C MET A 1 20.21 10.79 -46.47
N PRO A 2 19.51 11.34 -45.47
CA PRO A 2 20.17 11.89 -44.30
C PRO A 2 20.67 10.73 -43.42
N ALA A 3 21.96 10.75 -43.09
CA ALA A 3 22.58 9.79 -42.20
C ALA A 3 21.95 9.93 -40.80
N TYR A 4 21.42 8.82 -40.27
CA TYR A 4 21.09 8.72 -38.86
C TYR A 4 22.37 8.95 -38.07
N GLY A 5 22.43 10.03 -37.29
CA GLY A 5 23.48 10.22 -36.30
C GLY A 5 23.46 9.05 -35.31
N PRO A 6 24.60 8.70 -34.71
CA PRO A 6 24.63 7.68 -33.66
C PRO A 6 23.67 8.10 -32.53
N PRO A 7 22.89 7.17 -31.96
CA PRO A 7 22.01 7.47 -30.84
C PRO A 7 22.84 8.08 -29.69
N PRO A 8 22.32 9.11 -28.98
CA PRO A 8 23.04 9.76 -27.91
C PRO A 8 23.44 8.73 -26.86
N ALA A 9 24.74 8.68 -26.58
CA ALA A 9 25.35 7.75 -25.65
C ALA A 9 24.89 8.06 -24.21
N TYR A 10 24.26 7.07 -23.57
CA TYR A 10 24.10 6.90 -22.12
C TYR A 10 23.49 8.06 -21.31
N ALA A 11 22.29 8.52 -21.65
CA ALA A 11 21.38 8.96 -20.59
C ALA A 11 20.83 7.69 -19.94
N HIS A 12 21.49 7.18 -18.90
CA HIS A 12 20.88 6.15 -18.07
C HIS A 12 19.52 6.69 -17.61
N PRO A 13 18.40 6.02 -17.94
CA PRO A 13 17.11 6.42 -17.43
C PRO A 13 17.20 6.47 -15.89
N VAL A 14 16.88 7.62 -15.31
CA VAL A 14 16.98 7.84 -13.87
C VAL A 14 15.57 7.82 -13.32
N LEU A 15 15.30 6.94 -12.34
CA LEU A 15 14.07 6.95 -11.57
C LEU A 15 13.78 8.38 -11.09
N ARG A 16 12.67 8.95 -11.54
CA ARG A 16 12.17 10.24 -11.12
C ARG A 16 11.10 10.04 -10.07
N ILE A 17 11.07 10.93 -9.08
CA ILE A 17 10.09 10.92 -8.01
C ILE A 17 9.52 12.32 -7.80
N HIS A 18 8.23 12.42 -7.51
CA HIS A 18 7.61 13.66 -7.08
C HIS A 18 7.94 13.94 -5.61
N ASP A 19 8.70 15.01 -5.38
CA ASP A 19 9.02 15.51 -4.05
C ASP A 19 7.80 16.25 -3.49
N ALA A 20 7.15 15.65 -2.49
CA ALA A 20 5.97 16.21 -1.84
C ALA A 20 6.22 17.54 -1.13
N ARG A 21 7.49 17.85 -0.79
CA ARG A 21 7.84 19.11 -0.14
C ARG A 21 7.81 20.29 -1.11
N THR A 22 8.24 20.07 -2.37
CA THR A 22 8.37 21.12 -3.38
C THR A 22 7.30 21.04 -4.47
N GLY A 23 6.66 19.88 -4.63
CA GLY A 23 5.77 19.57 -5.76
C GLY A 23 6.53 19.26 -7.06
N GLU A 24 7.85 19.28 -7.06
CA GLU A 24 8.67 19.10 -8.27
C GLU A 24 9.10 17.64 -8.47
N SER A 25 9.38 17.28 -9.72
CA SER A 25 9.98 15.98 -10.06
C SER A 25 11.50 16.02 -9.86
N ALA A 26 12.01 15.20 -8.95
CA ALA A 26 13.43 15.06 -8.63
C ALA A 26 13.97 13.68 -9.05
N ALA A 27 15.28 13.59 -9.32
CA ALA A 27 15.94 12.30 -9.49
C ALA A 27 16.05 11.58 -8.14
N ALA A 28 15.64 10.31 -8.07
CA ALA A 28 15.68 9.50 -6.85
C ALA A 28 17.12 9.23 -6.37
N ALA A 29 18.08 9.12 -7.28
CA ALA A 29 19.50 9.01 -6.96
C ALA A 29 20.28 10.05 -7.78
N PRO A 30 21.02 10.99 -7.16
CA PRO A 30 21.92 11.87 -7.90
C PRO A 30 22.99 11.02 -8.59
N ALA A 31 23.28 11.29 -9.86
CA ALA A 31 24.08 10.47 -10.79
C ALA A 31 25.51 10.04 -10.36
N ARG A 32 25.97 10.40 -9.15
CA ARG A 32 27.23 9.90 -8.58
C ARG A 32 26.98 8.50 -8.03
N ARG A 33 27.81 7.53 -8.44
CA ARG A 33 27.81 6.10 -8.03
C ARG A 33 28.03 5.89 -6.52
N GLY A 34 27.17 6.45 -5.69
CA GLY A 34 27.16 6.29 -4.24
C GLY A 34 25.93 5.52 -3.77
N LEU A 35 26.03 5.00 -2.55
CA LEU A 35 24.94 4.31 -1.87
C LEU A 35 23.77 5.28 -1.65
N THR A 36 22.59 4.95 -2.18
CA THR A 36 21.37 5.75 -1.95
C THR A 36 20.67 5.27 -0.69
N ARG A 37 20.38 6.19 0.23
CA ARG A 37 19.68 5.86 1.48
C ARG A 37 18.18 6.08 1.30
N ILE A 38 17.36 5.13 1.72
CA ILE A 38 15.90 5.30 1.76
C ILE A 38 15.45 5.17 3.22
N GLY A 39 14.91 6.25 3.77
CA GLY A 39 14.33 6.26 5.11
C GLY A 39 12.82 6.14 5.06
N ALA A 40 12.28 5.01 5.55
CA ALA A 40 10.84 4.82 5.73
C ALA A 40 10.42 5.31 7.12
N HIS A 41 9.48 6.25 7.17
CA HIS A 41 8.97 6.84 8.41
C HIS A 41 7.54 6.37 8.67
N ALA A 42 7.38 5.51 9.66
CA ALA A 42 6.08 4.94 10.03
C ALA A 42 5.69 5.39 11.44
N SER A 43 4.43 5.80 11.63
CA SER A 43 3.91 6.28 12.92
C SER A 43 3.48 5.16 13.86
N GLY A 44 3.23 3.94 13.36
CA GLY A 44 2.73 2.81 14.12
C GLY A 44 2.54 1.57 13.28
N LEU A 45 1.73 0.64 13.80
CA LEU A 45 1.35 -0.59 13.11
C LEU A 45 -0.07 -0.43 12.54
N ASP A 46 -0.15 -0.08 11.25
CA ASP A 46 -1.39 0.09 10.51
C ASP A 46 -1.16 -0.13 8.99
N PRO A 47 -2.22 -0.29 8.17
CA PRO A 47 -2.08 -0.53 6.73
C PRO A 47 -1.39 0.62 5.97
N THR A 48 -1.49 1.87 6.44
CA THR A 48 -0.79 3.01 5.84
C THR A 48 0.71 2.88 6.09
N ALA A 49 1.12 2.51 7.31
CA ALA A 49 2.51 2.20 7.63
C ALA A 49 3.05 1.06 6.76
N LEU A 50 2.27 0.00 6.52
CA LEU A 50 2.66 -1.09 5.60
C LEU A 50 2.83 -0.58 4.16
N ARG A 51 1.96 0.32 3.70
CA ARG A 51 2.09 0.94 2.36
C ARG A 51 3.32 1.84 2.26
N VAL A 52 3.70 2.55 3.33
CA VAL A 52 4.96 3.31 3.40
C VAL A 52 6.17 2.39 3.23
N LEU A 53 6.21 1.29 3.99
CA LEU A 53 7.29 0.30 3.90
C LEU A 53 7.32 -0.37 2.52
N LEU A 54 6.15 -0.70 1.95
CA LEU A 54 6.04 -1.24 0.60
C LEU A 54 6.59 -0.27 -0.45
N THR A 55 6.23 1.01 -0.37
CA THR A 55 6.72 2.03 -1.29
C THR A 55 8.24 2.18 -1.20
N ALA A 56 8.80 2.17 0.01
CA ALA A 56 10.24 2.22 0.21
C ALA A 56 10.97 1.00 -0.37
N ASP A 57 10.40 -0.21 -0.23
CA ASP A 57 10.95 -1.44 -0.84
C ASP A 57 10.88 -1.40 -2.37
N LEU A 58 9.78 -0.90 -2.95
CA LEU A 58 9.63 -0.75 -4.39
C LEU A 58 10.64 0.26 -4.96
N LEU A 59 10.86 1.40 -4.29
CA LEU A 59 11.91 2.35 -4.66
C LEU A 59 13.28 1.67 -4.64
N ALA A 60 13.59 0.92 -3.58
CA ALA A 60 14.84 0.20 -3.46
C ALA A 60 15.03 -0.81 -4.59
N ARG A 61 13.99 -1.58 -4.93
CA ARG A 61 14.01 -2.56 -6.03
C ARG A 61 14.18 -1.88 -7.38
N ALA A 62 13.47 -0.79 -7.63
CA ALA A 62 13.57 -0.02 -8.87
C ALA A 62 14.98 0.55 -9.08
N LEU A 63 15.58 1.13 -8.03
CA LEU A 63 16.95 1.63 -8.06
C LEU A 63 17.97 0.52 -8.30
N GLU A 64 17.85 -0.62 -7.63
CA GLU A 64 18.74 -1.76 -7.82
C GLU A 64 18.61 -2.39 -9.21
N LEU A 65 17.40 -2.43 -9.78
CA LEU A 65 17.18 -2.82 -11.19
C LEU A 65 17.83 -1.85 -12.18
N GLY A 66 18.07 -0.60 -11.75
CA GLY A 66 18.88 0.40 -12.43
C GLY A 66 20.38 0.33 -12.13
N GLY A 67 20.81 -0.56 -11.23
CA GLY A 67 22.20 -0.72 -10.81
C GLY A 67 22.66 0.24 -9.70
N THR A 68 21.73 0.97 -9.07
CA THR A 68 22.03 1.84 -7.93
C THR A 68 21.97 1.04 -6.63
N PRO A 69 23.06 0.95 -5.85
CA PRO A 69 23.02 0.30 -4.55
C PRO A 69 22.19 1.12 -3.56
N VAL A 70 21.37 0.43 -2.76
CA VAL A 70 20.43 1.06 -1.81
C VAL A 70 20.64 0.55 -0.40
N TRP A 71 20.47 1.44 0.57
CA TRP A 71 20.42 1.13 1.99
C TRP A 71 19.09 1.62 2.58
N THR A 72 18.27 0.70 3.08
CA THR A 72 16.92 0.99 3.61
C THR A 72 16.92 1.05 5.12
N ILE A 73 16.39 2.13 5.69
CA ILE A 73 16.30 2.35 7.14
C ILE A 73 14.83 2.54 7.54
N LEU A 74 14.45 1.93 8.66
CA LEU A 74 13.13 2.13 9.27
C LEU A 74 13.26 3.08 10.47
N SER A 75 12.43 4.12 10.48
CA SER A 75 12.20 5.00 11.63
C SER A 75 10.75 4.86 12.07
N ALA A 76 10.52 4.16 13.19
CA ALA A 76 9.19 3.96 13.78
C ALA A 76 9.29 4.08 15.32
N PRO A 77 8.55 5.00 15.97
CA PRO A 77 8.68 5.24 17.40
C PRO A 77 8.09 4.10 18.24
N ASN A 78 7.14 3.34 17.70
CA ASN A 78 6.39 2.31 18.43
C ASN A 78 6.22 1.05 17.56
N ARG A 79 6.09 -0.12 18.21
CA ARG A 79 5.71 -1.42 17.57
C ARG A 79 6.58 -1.84 16.37
N GLN A 80 7.85 -1.41 16.33
CA GLN A 80 8.77 -1.64 15.21
C GLN A 80 8.95 -3.13 14.87
N ALA A 81 9.05 -4.00 15.88
CA ALA A 81 9.22 -5.45 15.67
C ALA A 81 8.00 -6.07 14.98
N GLU A 82 6.80 -5.73 15.41
CA GLU A 82 5.56 -6.25 14.82
C GLU A 82 5.33 -5.71 13.40
N LEU A 83 5.66 -4.43 13.18
CA LEU A 83 5.64 -3.83 11.84
C LEU A 83 6.62 -4.53 10.90
N ARG A 84 7.82 -4.89 11.38
CA ARG A 84 8.79 -5.69 10.61
C ARG A 84 8.23 -7.06 10.26
N THR A 85 7.64 -7.78 11.23
CA THR A 85 7.01 -9.07 10.99
C THR A 85 5.92 -8.99 9.93
N ALA A 86 5.01 -8.01 10.06
CA ALA A 86 3.95 -7.79 9.08
C ALA A 86 4.49 -7.41 7.69
N ALA A 87 5.56 -6.62 7.62
CA ALA A 87 6.21 -6.28 6.36
C ALA A 87 6.86 -7.51 5.70
N THR A 88 7.54 -8.36 6.47
CA THR A 88 8.11 -9.61 5.96
C THR A 88 7.02 -10.53 5.40
N THR A 89 5.86 -10.62 6.05
CA THR A 89 4.71 -11.37 5.53
C THR A 89 4.26 -10.85 4.15
N LEU A 90 4.37 -9.55 3.87
CA LEU A 90 4.10 -8.91 2.57
C LEU A 90 5.27 -8.96 1.56
N SER A 91 6.28 -9.80 1.81
CA SER A 91 7.48 -9.92 0.97
C SER A 91 8.26 -8.60 0.81
N ILE A 92 8.15 -7.71 1.82
CA ILE A 92 8.96 -6.50 1.91
C ILE A 92 10.34 -6.88 2.47
N ARG A 93 11.41 -6.40 1.82
CA ARG A 93 12.79 -6.64 2.27
C ARG A 93 13.05 -5.99 3.64
N PRO A 94 13.92 -6.58 4.47
CA PRO A 94 14.19 -6.06 5.81
C PRO A 94 14.81 -4.66 5.77
N PHE A 95 14.49 -3.85 6.78
CA PHE A 95 15.03 -2.50 6.98
C PHE A 95 16.04 -2.49 8.13
N GLU A 96 17.16 -1.82 7.92
CA GLU A 96 18.22 -1.63 8.90
C GLU A 96 17.79 -0.65 10.01
N ASP A 97 18.42 -0.77 11.17
CA ASP A 97 18.19 0.13 12.30
C ASP A 97 18.87 1.49 12.08
N GLY A 98 18.11 2.58 12.22
CA GLY A 98 18.60 3.94 11.97
C GLY A 98 19.59 4.47 13.00
N ARG A 99 19.90 3.73 14.07
CA ARG A 99 20.76 4.19 15.17
C ARG A 99 22.26 4.06 14.90
N ASP A 100 22.69 3.16 14.01
CA ASP A 100 24.11 2.83 13.87
C ASP A 100 24.84 3.54 12.71
N VAL A 101 24.13 4.21 11.77
CA VAL A 101 24.75 4.68 10.51
C VAL A 101 24.35 6.11 10.11
N ALA A 102 23.89 6.93 11.07
CA ALA A 102 23.57 8.34 10.80
C ALA A 102 24.83 9.20 10.51
N SER A 103 26.01 8.74 10.91
CA SER A 103 27.23 9.58 10.96
C SER A 103 28.18 9.46 9.75
N GLY A 104 27.96 8.51 8.83
CA GLY A 104 28.96 8.16 7.80
C GLY A 104 28.60 8.46 6.34
N LEU A 105 27.32 8.67 6.02
CA LEU A 105 26.83 8.90 4.65
C LEU A 105 26.22 10.30 4.59
N GLY A 106 26.76 11.18 3.74
CA GLY A 106 26.30 12.57 3.63
C GLY A 106 24.80 12.68 3.33
N GLU A 107 24.13 13.67 3.92
CA GLU A 107 22.67 13.90 3.82
C GLU A 107 22.14 14.07 2.39
N ALA A 108 23.02 14.35 1.42
CA ALA A 108 22.69 14.63 0.02
C ALA A 108 22.28 13.39 -0.81
N GLN A 109 22.23 12.18 -0.23
CA GLN A 109 21.83 10.94 -0.92
C GLN A 109 20.69 10.19 -0.21
N ALA A 110 19.82 10.91 0.50
CA ALA A 110 18.67 10.32 1.19
C ALA A 110 17.35 10.60 0.46
N ILE A 111 16.51 9.58 0.33
CA ILE A 111 15.09 9.68 -0.01
C ILE A 111 14.29 9.41 1.27
N HIS A 112 13.25 10.19 1.54
CA HIS A 112 12.38 9.99 2.69
C HIS A 112 10.99 9.54 2.25
N VAL A 113 10.51 8.41 2.74
CA VAL A 113 9.16 7.90 2.47
C VAL A 113 8.30 8.10 3.71
N VAL A 114 7.19 8.80 3.57
CA VAL A 114 6.34 9.26 4.69
C VAL A 114 4.85 9.07 4.37
N ALA A 115 4.02 8.88 5.39
CA ALA A 115 2.56 8.88 5.21
C ALA A 115 2.00 10.31 5.05
N GLN A 116 0.89 10.44 4.30
CA GLN A 116 0.05 11.64 4.24
C GLN A 116 -1.25 11.45 5.04
N PRO A 117 -1.81 12.53 5.61
CA PRO A 117 -1.14 13.79 5.91
C PRO A 117 -0.12 13.58 7.04
N GLY A 118 1.04 14.23 6.97
CA GLY A 118 2.10 14.05 7.95
C GLY A 118 3.15 15.14 7.88
N ALA A 119 3.89 15.33 8.98
CA ALA A 119 5.02 16.23 9.00
C ALA A 119 6.18 15.63 8.19
N TYR A 120 6.80 16.44 7.34
CA TYR A 120 7.97 16.01 6.60
C TYR A 120 9.21 16.04 7.50
N PRO A 121 10.03 14.98 7.48
CA PRO A 121 11.29 14.98 8.21
C PRO A 121 12.18 16.12 7.69
N PRO A 122 12.94 16.78 8.57
CA PRO A 122 13.98 17.71 8.14
C PRO A 122 15.07 16.94 7.36
N GLY A 123 15.62 17.56 6.31
CA GLY A 123 16.70 16.97 5.51
C GLY A 123 16.70 17.45 4.06
N ALA A 124 17.86 17.38 3.41
CA ALA A 124 18.08 17.86 2.04
C ALA A 124 17.52 16.95 0.92
N GLY A 125 17.03 15.76 1.28
CA GLY A 125 16.55 14.75 0.36
C GLY A 125 15.08 14.90 -0.08
N PRO A 126 14.71 14.37 -1.26
CA PRO A 126 13.32 14.36 -1.73
C PRO A 126 12.40 13.56 -0.81
N VAL A 127 11.16 14.03 -0.65
CA VAL A 127 10.14 13.37 0.17
C VAL A 127 9.10 12.70 -0.71
N VAL A 128 9.07 11.38 -0.67
CA VAL A 128 8.05 10.54 -1.27
C VAL A 128 6.91 10.39 -0.28
N ALA A 129 5.78 11.03 -0.56
CA ALA A 129 4.61 10.96 0.29
C ALA A 129 3.62 9.87 -0.15
N VAL A 130 3.10 9.12 0.80
CA VAL A 130 2.23 7.95 0.59
C VAL A 130 0.85 8.23 1.17
N ALA A 131 -0.17 8.20 0.33
CA ALA A 131 -1.54 8.44 0.73
C ALA A 131 -2.11 7.30 1.60
N PRO A 132 -3.10 7.61 2.45
CA PRO A 132 -3.60 6.68 3.46
C PRO A 132 -4.28 5.44 2.86
N VAL A 133 -4.33 4.39 3.66
CA VAL A 133 -5.11 3.18 3.40
C VAL A 133 -6.29 3.13 4.37
N GLU A 134 -7.49 3.11 3.81
CA GLU A 134 -8.76 3.04 4.51
C GLU A 134 -9.36 1.64 4.38
N TRP A 135 -9.80 1.05 5.48
CA TRP A 135 -10.59 -0.18 5.45
C TRP A 135 -12.08 0.17 5.50
N GLN A 136 -12.84 -0.27 4.50
CA GLN A 136 -14.30 -0.22 4.51
C GLN A 136 -14.82 -1.58 4.94
N GLN A 137 -15.43 -1.61 6.13
CA GLN A 137 -16.22 -2.76 6.53
C GLN A 137 -17.51 -2.76 5.69
N PRO A 138 -17.97 -3.89 5.15
CA PRO A 138 -19.28 -3.95 4.51
C PRO A 138 -20.32 -3.45 5.51
N GLU A 139 -21.09 -2.43 5.12
CA GLU A 139 -22.22 -1.95 5.92
C GLU A 139 -23.11 -3.16 6.18
N GLN A 140 -23.30 -3.51 7.46
CA GLN A 140 -24.33 -4.46 7.82
C GLN A 140 -25.65 -3.83 7.37
N PRO A 141 -26.45 -4.49 6.52
CA PRO A 141 -27.74 -3.93 6.15
C PRO A 141 -28.52 -3.69 7.44
N ASP A 142 -28.91 -2.43 7.64
CA ASP A 142 -29.75 -2.00 8.75
C ASP A 142 -30.87 -3.02 8.88
N SER A 143 -30.94 -3.66 10.05
CA SER A 143 -32.07 -4.53 10.37
C SER A 143 -33.31 -3.63 10.34
N GLU A 144 -34.02 -3.67 9.23
CA GLU A 144 -35.24 -2.88 9.01
C GLU A 144 -36.15 -3.04 10.22
N VAL A 145 -36.29 -1.92 10.91
CA VAL A 145 -37.41 -1.49 11.75
C VAL A 145 -38.58 -2.47 11.67
N GLY A 146 -38.69 -3.31 12.71
CA GLY A 146 -39.94 -3.97 13.06
C GLY A 146 -40.97 -2.93 13.47
N ARG A 147 -41.56 -2.22 12.50
CA ARG A 147 -42.78 -1.44 12.66
C ARG A 147 -43.92 -2.46 12.79
N GLY A 148 -44.10 -2.94 14.02
CA GLY A 148 -45.28 -3.71 14.40
C GLY A 148 -46.51 -2.80 14.40
N THR A 149 -47.18 -2.69 13.27
CA THR A 149 -48.59 -2.31 13.20
C THR A 149 -49.43 -3.47 13.73
N GLY A 150 -50.16 -3.23 14.83
CA GLY A 150 -51.13 -4.18 15.37
C GLY A 150 -52.09 -3.49 16.32
N ALA A 151 -53.23 -3.05 15.79
CA ALA A 151 -54.37 -2.52 16.53
C ALA A 151 -55.11 -3.63 17.31
N GLY A 152 -55.73 -3.28 18.44
CA GLY A 152 -56.71 -4.13 19.13
C GLY A 152 -57.22 -3.48 20.43
N ALA A 153 -58.51 -3.17 20.48
CA ALA A 153 -59.23 -2.44 21.52
C ALA A 153 -59.51 -3.26 22.82
N GLY A 154 -59.89 -2.56 23.92
CA GLY A 154 -60.15 -3.07 25.30
C GLY A 154 -61.43 -3.91 25.50
N PRO A 155 -62.10 -3.98 26.68
CA PRO A 155 -62.07 -3.07 27.86
C PRO A 155 -62.11 -3.70 29.29
N GLY A 156 -61.84 -2.87 30.31
CA GLY A 156 -62.63 -2.68 31.56
C GLY A 156 -62.70 -3.73 32.69
N SER A 157 -62.19 -3.38 33.89
CA SER A 157 -62.81 -3.54 35.24
C SER A 157 -61.77 -3.17 36.33
N GLY A 158 -62.00 -2.14 37.17
CA GLY A 158 -62.38 -2.24 38.61
C GLY A 158 -61.25 -2.84 39.47
N ASP A 159 -60.66 -2.21 40.49
CA ASP A 159 -61.23 -1.51 41.65
C ASP A 159 -60.08 -0.89 42.51
N ALA A 160 -60.47 0.00 43.44
CA ALA A 160 -59.76 0.70 44.53
C ALA A 160 -58.37 0.18 44.97
N THR A 161 -57.41 1.01 45.38
CA THR A 161 -57.45 1.78 46.64
C THR A 161 -56.19 2.68 46.73
N ARG A 162 -56.37 3.97 47.01
CA ARG A 162 -55.34 4.88 47.56
C ARG A 162 -55.55 4.91 49.08
N PRO A 163 -54.57 5.27 49.94
CA PRO A 163 -54.43 6.68 50.32
C PRO A 163 -52.94 7.04 50.68
N PRO A 164 -52.60 8.15 51.38
CA PRO A 164 -51.79 9.24 50.80
C PRO A 164 -50.66 9.79 51.73
N TRP A 165 -50.02 10.89 51.27
CA TRP A 165 -49.25 11.93 52.00
C TRP A 165 -47.72 11.75 52.11
N PRO A 166 -46.95 12.83 52.42
CA PRO A 166 -46.63 13.95 51.52
C PRO A 166 -45.11 14.25 51.50
N GLY A 167 -44.69 15.26 50.71
CA GLY A 167 -43.28 15.67 50.53
C GLY A 167 -42.56 16.19 51.78
N PRO A 168 -41.30 16.62 51.63
CA PRO A 168 -41.13 18.02 51.25
C PRO A 168 -40.00 18.32 50.25
N THR A 169 -40.16 19.48 49.64
CA THR A 169 -39.23 20.27 48.84
C THR A 169 -37.93 20.62 49.57
N GLY A 170 -36.81 20.56 48.86
CA GLY A 170 -35.55 21.20 49.23
C GLY A 170 -34.63 21.34 48.01
N PRO A 171 -34.08 22.53 47.70
CA PRO A 171 -33.32 22.78 46.48
C PRO A 171 -31.85 22.34 46.68
N SER A 172 -31.36 21.43 45.85
CA SER A 172 -29.93 21.14 45.75
C SER A 172 -29.43 21.55 44.36
N SER A 173 -29.08 22.82 44.27
CA SER A 173 -28.26 23.37 43.19
C SER A 173 -26.82 22.91 43.40
N GLY A 174 -26.50 21.70 42.96
CA GLY A 174 -25.11 21.26 42.79
C GLY A 174 -24.54 21.84 41.49
N PRO A 175 -23.34 22.44 41.49
CA PRO A 175 -22.74 22.97 40.28
C PRO A 175 -22.52 21.81 39.31
N HIS A 176 -23.21 21.89 38.17
CA HIS A 176 -23.01 20.98 37.06
C HIS A 176 -21.57 21.16 36.62
N SER A 177 -20.71 20.24 37.05
CA SER A 177 -19.36 20.13 36.51
C SER A 177 -19.54 19.76 35.05
N HIS A 178 -19.56 20.77 34.18
CA HIS A 178 -19.38 20.61 32.75
C HIS A 178 -18.01 19.97 32.56
N ARG A 179 -18.00 18.63 32.61
CA ARG A 179 -16.90 17.82 32.13
C ARG A 179 -16.78 18.23 30.66
N PRO A 180 -15.65 18.78 30.20
CA PRO A 180 -15.51 19.07 28.78
C PRO A 180 -15.75 17.75 28.06
N HIS A 181 -16.72 17.74 27.14
CA HIS A 181 -16.88 16.66 26.19
C HIS A 181 -15.52 16.49 25.53
N ARG A 182 -14.78 15.45 25.95
CA ARG A 182 -13.66 14.97 25.14
C ARG A 182 -14.27 14.73 23.77
N PRO A 183 -13.75 15.32 22.68
CA PRO A 183 -14.20 14.95 21.36
C PRO A 183 -14.13 13.43 21.31
N HIS A 184 -15.27 12.81 21.00
CA HIS A 184 -15.35 11.37 20.82
C HIS A 184 -14.36 11.08 19.69
N ARG A 185 -13.14 10.67 20.06
CA ARG A 185 -12.17 10.19 19.09
C ARG A 185 -12.93 9.07 18.39
N PRO A 186 -13.15 9.11 17.07
CA PRO A 186 -13.79 8.00 16.39
C PRO A 186 -13.02 6.76 16.83
N HIS A 187 -13.73 5.88 17.54
CA HIS A 187 -13.23 4.55 17.82
C HIS A 187 -13.21 3.88 16.46
N HIS A 188 -12.12 4.08 15.71
CA HIS A 188 -11.82 3.19 14.61
C HIS A 188 -11.71 1.81 15.25
N PRO A 189 -12.54 0.84 14.84
CA PRO A 189 -12.29 -0.54 15.22
C PRO A 189 -10.83 -0.84 14.87
N PRO A 190 -10.09 -1.57 15.70
CA PRO A 190 -8.74 -1.98 15.35
C PRO A 190 -8.81 -2.63 13.97
N LEU A 191 -8.13 -2.02 13.00
CA LEU A 191 -8.04 -2.54 11.64
C LEU A 191 -7.61 -4.00 11.74
N PRO A 192 -8.26 -4.92 11.01
CA PRO A 192 -7.97 -6.34 11.16
C PRO A 192 -6.70 -6.67 10.37
N LEU A 193 -5.55 -6.21 10.86
CA LEU A 193 -4.26 -6.47 10.23
C LEU A 193 -4.02 -7.96 10.02
N ALA A 194 -4.49 -8.81 10.93
CA ALA A 194 -4.47 -10.26 10.75
C ALA A 194 -5.28 -10.71 9.51
N ASP A 195 -6.49 -10.19 9.33
CA ASP A 195 -7.34 -10.54 8.18
C ASP A 195 -6.72 -10.02 6.87
N LEU A 196 -6.19 -8.79 6.88
CA LEU A 196 -5.46 -8.23 5.73
C LEU A 196 -4.24 -9.07 5.34
N LEU A 197 -3.56 -9.67 6.31
CA LEU A 197 -2.37 -10.50 6.10
C LEU A 197 -2.70 -11.98 5.85
N THR A 198 -3.98 -12.36 5.73
CA THR A 198 -4.37 -13.74 5.41
C THR A 198 -3.97 -14.13 3.98
N ASP A 199 -4.07 -13.20 3.02
CA ASP A 199 -3.48 -13.33 1.69
C ASP A 199 -2.53 -12.15 1.43
N PRO A 200 -1.25 -12.28 1.82
CA PRO A 200 -0.30 -11.17 1.73
C PRO A 200 -0.02 -10.74 0.29
N ALA A 201 -0.03 -11.67 -0.66
CA ALA A 201 0.21 -11.36 -2.06
C ALA A 201 -0.98 -10.59 -2.64
N ALA A 202 -2.21 -10.97 -2.30
CA ALA A 202 -3.42 -10.23 -2.71
C ALA A 202 -3.45 -8.82 -2.12
N LEU A 203 -3.13 -8.67 -0.82
CA LEU A 203 -3.01 -7.34 -0.21
C LEU A 203 -1.96 -6.50 -0.93
N ARG A 204 -0.78 -7.08 -1.21
CA ARG A 204 0.28 -6.39 -1.96
C ARG A 204 -0.25 -5.92 -3.31
N LEU A 205 -0.82 -6.81 -4.12
CA LEU A 205 -1.39 -6.43 -5.42
C LEU A 205 -2.46 -5.35 -5.30
N ALA A 206 -3.37 -5.43 -4.32
CA ALA A 206 -4.39 -4.42 -4.09
C ALA A 206 -3.78 -3.03 -3.84
N LEU A 207 -2.70 -2.95 -3.06
CA LEU A 207 -1.97 -1.70 -2.81
C LEU A 207 -1.23 -1.18 -4.07
N LEU A 208 -0.70 -2.08 -4.92
CA LEU A 208 0.01 -1.70 -6.15
C LEU A 208 -0.90 -1.16 -7.26
N ARG A 209 -2.21 -1.47 -7.21
CA ARG A 209 -3.19 -1.02 -8.22
C ARG A 209 -3.56 0.44 -8.12
N VAL A 210 -3.18 1.13 -7.05
CA VAL A 210 -3.49 2.53 -6.79
C VAL A 210 -2.19 3.32 -6.69
N PRO A 211 -2.04 4.45 -7.41
CA PRO A 211 -0.86 5.30 -7.30
C PRO A 211 -0.55 5.64 -5.84
N ARG A 212 0.74 5.65 -5.47
CA ARG A 212 1.17 5.89 -4.08
C ARG A 212 0.64 7.21 -3.50
N SER A 213 0.34 8.19 -4.34
CA SER A 213 -0.17 9.52 -4.01
C SER A 213 -1.69 9.56 -3.79
N GLU A 214 -2.41 8.48 -4.10
CA GLU A 214 -3.87 8.40 -3.98
C GLU A 214 -4.30 7.49 -2.82
N PRO A 215 -5.34 7.88 -2.04
CA PRO A 215 -5.86 7.04 -0.97
C PRO A 215 -6.35 5.69 -1.49
N VAL A 216 -6.02 4.62 -0.77
CA VAL A 216 -6.51 3.27 -1.10
C VAL A 216 -7.68 2.94 -0.19
N ARG A 217 -8.79 2.51 -0.78
CA ARG A 217 -9.92 1.90 -0.06
C ARG A 217 -9.87 0.39 -0.24
N LEU A 218 -9.75 -0.32 0.86
CA LEU A 218 -9.76 -1.78 0.92
C LEU A 218 -11.06 -2.27 1.52
N ASP A 219 -11.62 -3.31 0.92
CA ASP A 219 -12.68 -4.13 1.48
C ASP A 219 -12.42 -5.60 1.09
N GLY A 220 -13.31 -6.51 1.53
CA GLY A 220 -13.19 -7.93 1.20
C GLY A 220 -13.29 -8.23 -0.31
N ALA A 221 -14.05 -7.44 -1.07
CA ALA A 221 -14.23 -7.65 -2.51
C ALA A 221 -12.97 -7.25 -3.30
N VAL A 222 -12.32 -6.15 -2.93
CA VAL A 222 -11.05 -5.70 -3.49
C VAL A 222 -9.94 -6.74 -3.27
N LEU A 223 -9.87 -7.30 -2.06
CA LEU A 223 -8.89 -8.36 -1.77
C LEU A 223 -9.20 -9.66 -2.53
N ALA A 224 -10.47 -10.04 -2.64
CA ALA A 224 -10.88 -11.22 -3.41
C ALA A 224 -10.59 -11.07 -4.92
N ASP A 225 -10.82 -9.89 -5.51
CA ASP A 225 -10.47 -9.59 -6.91
C ASP A 225 -8.94 -9.68 -7.12
N ALA A 226 -8.15 -9.13 -6.20
CA ALA A 226 -6.70 -9.23 -6.25
C ALA A 226 -6.22 -10.69 -6.16
N ALA A 227 -6.78 -11.48 -5.24
CA ALA A 227 -6.47 -12.91 -5.11
C ALA A 227 -6.82 -13.69 -6.38
N GLY A 228 -8.00 -13.46 -6.95
CA GLY A 228 -8.44 -14.09 -8.21
C GLY A 228 -7.51 -13.77 -9.38
N ARG A 229 -7.07 -12.51 -9.49
CA ARG A 229 -6.11 -12.07 -10.51
C ARG A 229 -4.75 -12.74 -10.33
N LEU A 230 -4.25 -12.87 -9.11
CA LEU A 230 -2.98 -13.57 -8.84
C LEU A 230 -3.06 -15.05 -9.19
N ALA A 231 -4.15 -15.73 -8.80
CA ALA A 231 -4.36 -17.14 -9.13
C ALA A 231 -4.47 -17.36 -10.65
N HIS A 232 -5.04 -16.40 -11.37
CA HIS A 232 -5.04 -16.40 -12.83
C HIS A 232 -3.62 -16.24 -13.41
N TRP A 233 -2.88 -15.22 -12.98
CA TRP A 233 -1.51 -14.99 -13.47
C TRP A 233 -0.54 -16.12 -13.13
N ARG A 234 -0.58 -16.69 -11.92
CA ARG A 234 0.30 -17.82 -11.55
C ARG A 234 0.05 -19.05 -12.42
N ARG A 235 -1.23 -19.36 -12.71
CA ARG A 235 -1.59 -20.43 -13.67
C ARG A 235 -1.12 -20.13 -15.09
N ALA A 236 -1.26 -18.88 -15.56
CA ALA A 236 -0.78 -18.47 -16.87
C ALA A 236 0.75 -18.60 -16.99
N VAL A 237 1.49 -18.10 -15.99
CA VAL A 237 2.95 -18.21 -15.89
C VAL A 237 3.41 -19.67 -15.86
N ALA A 238 2.76 -20.53 -15.06
CA ALA A 238 3.04 -21.97 -15.06
C ALA A 238 2.73 -22.63 -16.41
N GLY A 239 1.71 -22.14 -17.13
CA GLY A 239 1.42 -22.50 -18.51
C GLY A 239 2.57 -22.18 -19.46
N TRP A 240 3.00 -20.92 -19.47
CA TRP A 240 4.03 -20.41 -20.36
C TRP A 240 5.41 -21.01 -20.08
N ALA A 241 5.73 -21.31 -18.82
CA ALA A 241 6.99 -21.91 -18.41
C ALA A 241 7.26 -23.30 -19.03
N ARG A 242 6.23 -23.97 -19.58
CA ARG A 242 6.38 -25.25 -20.31
C ARG A 242 6.86 -25.08 -21.76
N ARG A 243 6.99 -23.85 -22.23
CA ARG A 243 7.50 -23.53 -23.57
C ARG A 243 8.96 -23.09 -23.50
N PRO A 244 9.73 -23.20 -24.60
CA PRO A 244 11.10 -22.69 -24.63
C PRO A 244 11.17 -21.21 -24.25
N SER A 245 12.08 -20.84 -23.35
CA SER A 245 12.30 -19.45 -22.94
C SER A 245 12.66 -18.57 -24.15
N ARG A 246 12.21 -17.31 -24.12
CA ARG A 246 12.50 -16.27 -25.11
C ARG A 246 12.76 -14.96 -24.38
N PRO A 247 13.73 -14.15 -24.81
CA PRO A 247 14.04 -12.90 -24.13
C PRO A 247 12.83 -11.96 -24.11
N VAL A 248 12.75 -11.15 -23.04
CA VAL A 248 11.78 -10.03 -22.95
C VAL A 248 11.99 -9.09 -24.14
N PRO A 249 10.97 -8.79 -24.95
CA PRO A 249 11.08 -7.86 -26.07
C PRO A 249 11.51 -6.47 -25.59
N ASP A 250 12.41 -5.81 -26.32
CA ASP A 250 12.96 -4.51 -25.91
C ASP A 250 11.89 -3.43 -25.77
N ALA A 251 10.87 -3.45 -26.63
CA ALA A 251 9.74 -2.53 -26.53
C ALA A 251 8.95 -2.71 -25.21
N VAL A 252 8.74 -3.95 -24.79
CA VAL A 252 8.05 -4.28 -23.52
C VAL A 252 8.92 -3.87 -22.33
N ARG A 253 10.22 -4.20 -22.37
CA ARG A 253 11.19 -3.79 -21.35
C ARG A 253 11.24 -2.27 -21.19
N THR A 254 11.23 -1.53 -22.29
CA THR A 254 11.24 -0.06 -22.30
C THR A 254 9.96 0.51 -21.70
N ARG A 255 8.79 -0.03 -22.03
CA ARG A 255 7.51 0.38 -21.45
C ARG A 255 7.43 0.13 -19.94
N LEU A 256 7.82 -1.07 -19.51
CA LEU A 256 7.90 -1.42 -18.08
C LEU A 256 8.81 -0.46 -17.33
N ARG A 257 10.00 -0.21 -17.89
CA ARG A 257 11.00 0.68 -17.31
C ARG A 257 10.49 2.12 -17.20
N ALA A 258 9.92 2.65 -18.28
CA ALA A 258 9.37 4.00 -18.29
C ALA A 258 8.27 4.17 -17.23
N ALA A 259 7.40 3.17 -17.05
CA ALA A 259 6.34 3.22 -16.05
C ALA A 259 6.88 3.34 -14.62
N TRP A 260 7.75 2.43 -14.16
CA TRP A 260 8.24 2.55 -12.78
C TRP A 260 9.26 3.68 -12.59
N GLU A 261 9.94 4.14 -13.64
CA GLU A 261 10.86 5.28 -13.57
C GLU A 261 10.13 6.63 -13.50
N ASP A 262 8.85 6.67 -13.88
CA ASP A 262 7.96 7.81 -13.71
C ASP A 262 7.19 7.69 -12.39
N ASP A 263 7.82 8.13 -11.31
CA ASP A 263 7.23 8.20 -9.96
C ASP A 263 6.72 6.88 -9.36
N LEU A 264 7.28 5.74 -9.77
CA LEU A 264 6.74 4.41 -9.46
C LEU A 264 5.26 4.29 -9.91
N ASP A 265 4.96 4.57 -11.17
CA ASP A 265 3.66 4.28 -11.78
C ASP A 265 3.45 2.76 -11.94
N LEU A 266 3.12 2.13 -10.81
CA LEU A 266 2.81 0.72 -10.69
C LEU A 266 1.52 0.33 -11.43
N PRO A 267 0.44 1.15 -11.43
CA PRO A 267 -0.70 0.90 -12.32
C PRO A 267 -0.30 0.75 -13.79
N ALA A 268 0.55 1.63 -14.32
CA ALA A 268 1.05 1.51 -15.69
C ALA A 268 1.91 0.25 -15.90
N VAL A 269 2.72 -0.17 -14.91
CA VAL A 269 3.43 -1.47 -14.96
C VAL A 269 2.43 -2.64 -15.08
N LEU A 270 1.35 -2.63 -14.29
CA LEU A 270 0.33 -3.68 -14.33
C LEU A 270 -0.47 -3.67 -15.64
N ASP A 271 -0.67 -2.50 -16.26
CA ASP A 271 -1.27 -2.38 -17.59
C ASP A 271 -0.37 -2.97 -18.68
N VAL A 272 0.95 -2.77 -18.62
CA VAL A 272 1.90 -3.42 -19.54
C VAL A 272 1.85 -4.95 -19.42
N LEU A 273 1.72 -5.49 -18.19
CA LEU A 273 1.55 -6.93 -17.99
C LEU A 273 0.26 -7.45 -18.62
N ARG A 274 -0.85 -6.72 -18.47
CA ARG A 274 -2.13 -7.04 -19.11
C ARG A 274 -2.01 -7.05 -20.63
N ASP A 275 -1.31 -6.09 -21.22
CA ASP A 275 -1.09 -6.05 -22.67
C ASP A 275 -0.27 -7.26 -23.15
N VAL A 276 0.78 -7.62 -22.42
CA VAL A 276 1.66 -8.77 -22.70
C VAL A 276 0.90 -10.09 -22.66
N GLU A 277 0.02 -10.25 -21.68
CA GLU A 277 -0.86 -11.41 -21.54
C GLU A 277 -1.79 -11.57 -22.74
N ASN A 278 -2.33 -10.46 -23.26
CA ASN A 278 -3.32 -10.47 -24.35
C ASN A 278 -2.70 -10.33 -25.76
N ALA A 279 -1.39 -10.10 -25.88
CA ALA A 279 -0.72 -9.89 -27.16
C ALA A 279 -0.69 -11.19 -27.99
N PRO A 280 -1.40 -11.29 -29.14
CA PRO A 280 -1.60 -12.55 -29.86
C PRO A 280 -0.29 -13.13 -30.43
N ASP A 281 0.62 -12.26 -30.87
CA ASP A 281 1.86 -12.66 -31.57
C ASP A 281 3.06 -12.82 -30.63
N LEU A 282 2.87 -12.64 -29.32
CA LEU A 282 3.95 -12.75 -28.35
C LEU A 282 4.15 -14.23 -27.95
N PRO A 283 5.35 -14.82 -28.15
CA PRO A 283 5.60 -16.19 -27.74
C PRO A 283 5.45 -16.37 -26.23
N ASP A 284 4.90 -17.50 -25.80
CA ASP A 284 4.73 -17.86 -24.39
C ASP A 284 6.02 -17.70 -23.57
N GLY A 285 7.16 -18.16 -24.10
CA GLY A 285 8.46 -17.99 -23.42
C GLY A 285 8.81 -16.54 -23.14
N ALA A 286 8.40 -15.60 -24.01
CA ALA A 286 8.62 -14.16 -23.81
C ALA A 286 7.63 -13.57 -22.81
N ARG A 287 6.38 -14.07 -22.77
CA ARG A 287 5.40 -13.72 -21.72
C ARG A 287 5.93 -14.13 -20.34
N PHE A 288 6.41 -15.37 -20.22
CA PHE A 288 7.03 -15.89 -19.01
C PHE A 288 8.18 -15.00 -18.53
N GLU A 289 9.18 -14.75 -19.39
CA GLU A 289 10.33 -13.91 -19.02
C GLU A 289 9.92 -12.48 -18.67
N THR A 290 8.87 -11.95 -19.30
CA THR A 290 8.35 -10.61 -19.00
C THR A 290 7.75 -10.55 -17.60
N TYR A 291 6.90 -11.53 -17.26
CA TYR A 291 6.30 -11.63 -15.93
C TYR A 291 7.37 -11.86 -14.86
N ALA A 292 8.34 -12.75 -15.10
CA ALA A 292 9.47 -12.97 -14.19
C ALA A 292 10.35 -11.72 -14.02
N TYR A 293 10.56 -10.95 -15.09
CA TYR A 293 11.30 -9.69 -15.03
C TYR A 293 10.57 -8.64 -14.19
N ALA A 294 9.27 -8.45 -14.40
CA ALA A 294 8.46 -7.52 -13.61
C ALA A 294 8.34 -7.95 -12.14
N ASP A 295 8.30 -9.25 -11.85
CA ASP A 295 8.17 -9.77 -10.49
C ASP A 295 9.37 -9.45 -9.60
N ARG A 296 10.54 -9.13 -10.18
CA ARG A 296 11.69 -8.63 -9.41
C ARG A 296 11.40 -7.30 -8.70
N LEU A 297 10.59 -6.44 -9.34
CA LEU A 297 10.07 -5.21 -8.77
C LEU A 297 8.83 -5.48 -7.93
N LEU A 298 7.85 -6.18 -8.51
CA LEU A 298 6.51 -6.31 -7.92
C LEU A 298 6.47 -7.26 -6.72
N ALA A 299 7.34 -8.28 -6.67
CA ALA A 299 7.40 -9.31 -5.63
C ALA A 299 6.03 -9.92 -5.27
N LEU A 300 5.29 -10.33 -6.30
CA LEU A 300 3.98 -10.98 -6.21
C LEU A 300 4.07 -12.50 -6.19
N ASP A 301 5.27 -13.06 -6.28
CA ASP A 301 5.51 -14.52 -6.27
C ASP A 301 4.74 -15.19 -7.41
N LEU A 302 4.97 -14.68 -8.64
CA LEU A 302 4.26 -15.12 -9.84
C LEU A 302 4.71 -16.51 -10.32
N ALA A 303 5.91 -16.94 -9.89
CA ALA A 303 6.49 -18.24 -10.19
C ALA A 303 6.10 -19.33 -9.17
N ARG A 304 5.20 -19.05 -8.22
CA ARG A 304 4.83 -19.98 -7.14
C ARG A 304 4.32 -21.35 -7.62
N ASP A 305 3.54 -21.36 -8.69
CA ASP A 305 2.87 -22.57 -9.21
C ASP A 305 3.74 -23.31 -10.25
N LEU A 306 5.02 -22.93 -10.39
CA LEU A 306 5.94 -23.65 -11.27
C LEU A 306 6.22 -25.06 -10.71
N GLY A 307 5.94 -26.08 -11.52
CA GLY A 307 6.20 -27.46 -11.14
C GLY A 307 5.17 -28.08 -10.18
N THR A 308 4.12 -27.34 -9.79
CA THR A 308 2.96 -27.95 -9.12
C THR A 308 2.17 -28.73 -10.16
N LEU A 309 2.03 -30.04 -9.96
CA LEU A 309 1.14 -30.88 -10.77
C LEU A 309 -0.30 -30.41 -10.50
N ALA A 310 -0.96 -29.88 -11.54
CA ALA A 310 -2.37 -29.54 -11.51
C ALA A 310 -3.25 -30.80 -11.44
#